data_AF-A0AAU7XW14-F1
#
_entry.id   AF-A0AAU7XW14-F1
#
_cell.length_a   1.000
_cell.length_b   1.000
_cell.length_c   1.000
_cell.angle_alpha   90.00
_cell.angle_beta   90.00
_cell.angle_gamma   90.00
#
_symmetry.space_group_name_H-M   'P 1'
#
loop_
_entity.id
_entity.type
_entity.pdbx_description
1 polymer ?
#
loop_
_entity_poly.entity_id
_entity_poly.type
_entity_poly.pdbx_seq_one_letter_code
_entity_poly.pdbx_strand_id
1 'polypeptide(L)'
;MTSSTPRTTRSLSLLAAALLLGGCDSDFATLTFERSVLDTTFGDELLPIYHEQLSALIHAQGIDPEKVTFRVAGSLSQELVLSEPLFGGLEPAQKTALQAALEAIVEDRNASLDMHLAIHPDAMDPTEAKARAEALELPREYDAHFSLDHVSLSVAYGLTDLVGMALKGSQSMQSEAVCNVTAHFDPPLPFIGLKAPEQEGSPYRHMMLLNLSTPYSYDEIPVEIRFADPAMEALVSQETILVTSAVTDRSTPLRNKRELNQFEFVIGPVGGVEHENAKVGVNTHMDLASKCEHLAGALGRPFSYHFGDSMDRLKAVAFY
;
A
#
# COMPACT_ATOMS: atom_id res chain seq x y z
N MET A 1 11.95 -88.22 24.03
CA MET A 1 11.29 -87.39 25.06
C MET A 1 11.74 -85.95 24.83
N THR A 2 10.77 -85.03 24.66
CA THR A 2 10.77 -83.60 25.03
C THR A 2 11.89 -82.69 24.45
N SER A 3 11.66 -81.46 23.98
CA SER A 3 10.55 -80.51 24.14
C SER A 3 10.73 -79.35 23.14
N SER A 4 9.61 -78.79 22.70
CA SER A 4 9.48 -77.57 21.91
C SER A 4 9.44 -76.29 22.77
N THR A 5 9.52 -75.14 22.08
CA THR A 5 9.13 -73.74 22.42
C THR A 5 10.27 -72.75 22.80
N PRO A 6 10.10 -71.41 22.58
CA PRO A 6 9.37 -70.72 21.50
C PRO A 6 10.04 -69.44 20.91
N ARG A 7 9.50 -69.08 19.72
CA ARG A 7 9.40 -67.80 18.99
C ARG A 7 9.83 -66.49 19.69
N THR A 8 10.80 -65.83 19.07
CA THR A 8 11.08 -64.38 19.10
C THR A 8 10.34 -63.67 17.95
N THR A 9 9.06 -63.35 18.13
CA THR A 9 8.27 -62.54 17.17
C THR A 9 7.49 -61.42 17.86
N ARG A 10 8.15 -60.67 18.77
CA ARG A 10 7.53 -59.51 19.44
C ARG A 10 8.23 -58.16 19.24
N SER A 11 9.42 -58.11 18.63
CA SER A 11 10.16 -56.83 18.50
C SER A 11 10.04 -56.12 17.15
N LEU A 12 9.51 -56.77 16.09
CA LEU A 12 9.36 -56.09 14.78
C LEU A 12 8.08 -55.24 14.66
N SER A 13 7.02 -55.57 15.41
CA SER A 13 5.73 -54.87 15.31
C SER A 13 5.71 -53.49 15.97
N LEU A 14 6.64 -53.22 16.90
CA LEU A 14 6.73 -51.93 17.60
C LEU A 14 7.56 -50.88 16.83
N LEU A 15 8.54 -51.30 16.02
CA LEU A 15 9.31 -50.37 15.17
C LEU A 15 8.51 -49.87 13.96
N ALA A 16 7.63 -50.70 13.39
CA ALA A 16 6.74 -50.30 12.29
C ALA A 16 5.66 -49.31 12.76
N ALA A 17 5.18 -49.44 14.01
CA ALA A 17 4.23 -48.50 14.59
C ALA A 17 4.87 -47.13 14.92
N ALA A 18 6.14 -47.09 15.32
CA ALA A 18 6.86 -45.84 15.58
C ALA A 18 7.19 -45.05 14.30
N LEU A 19 7.37 -45.73 13.16
CA LEU A 19 7.55 -45.08 11.84
C LEU A 19 6.24 -44.59 11.21
N LEU A 20 5.08 -45.07 11.67
CA LEU A 20 3.75 -44.60 11.24
C LEU A 20 3.18 -43.49 12.14
N LEU A 21 3.87 -43.14 13.22
CA LEU A 21 3.47 -42.08 14.17
C LEU A 21 4.20 -40.75 13.93
N GLY A 22 5.17 -40.69 13.01
CA GLY A 22 5.55 -39.43 12.39
C GLY A 22 4.47 -39.10 11.37
N GLY A 23 3.46 -38.32 11.76
CA GLY A 23 2.47 -37.81 10.82
C GLY A 23 3.20 -37.14 9.67
N CYS A 24 3.22 -37.77 8.50
CA CYS A 24 3.63 -37.07 7.30
C CYS A 24 2.49 -36.08 7.02
N ASP A 25 2.81 -34.80 6.99
CA ASP A 25 1.88 -33.80 6.47
C ASP A 25 1.91 -33.87 4.93
N SER A 26 0.81 -33.52 4.30
CA SER A 26 0.71 -33.34 2.86
C SER A 26 0.69 -31.85 2.56
N ASP A 27 1.70 -31.37 1.83
CA ASP A 27 1.70 -30.01 1.29
C ASP A 27 0.57 -29.88 0.26
N PHE A 28 -0.23 -28.82 0.34
CA PHE A 28 -1.34 -28.59 -0.59
C PHE A 28 -1.32 -27.20 -1.22
N ALA A 29 -0.58 -26.25 -0.66
CA ALA A 29 -0.42 -24.93 -1.26
C ALA A 29 0.93 -24.29 -0.93
N THR A 30 1.38 -23.40 -1.82
CA THR A 30 2.50 -22.49 -1.58
C THR A 30 2.01 -21.06 -1.77
N LEU A 31 2.25 -20.22 -0.77
CA LEU A 31 1.99 -18.78 -0.78
C LEU A 31 3.30 -18.05 -1.07
N THR A 32 3.32 -17.16 -2.07
CA THR A 32 4.51 -16.35 -2.39
C THR A 32 4.25 -14.89 -2.05
N PHE A 33 5.12 -14.30 -1.24
CA PHE A 33 5.07 -12.92 -0.78
C PHE A 33 6.15 -12.07 -1.45
N GLU A 34 5.93 -10.75 -1.50
CA GLU A 34 6.92 -9.81 -2.03
C GLU A 34 8.15 -9.62 -1.15
N ARG A 35 8.00 -9.79 0.17
CA ARG A 35 9.07 -9.63 1.17
C ARG A 35 9.18 -10.89 2.02
N SER A 36 10.31 -11.02 2.69
CA SER A 36 10.55 -12.10 3.64
C SER A 36 9.44 -12.12 4.69
N VAL A 37 8.96 -13.31 5.02
CA VAL A 37 7.97 -13.52 6.09
C VAL A 37 8.64 -13.83 7.44
N LEU A 38 9.98 -13.88 7.49
CA LEU A 38 10.74 -14.11 8.73
C LEU A 38 11.19 -12.82 9.41
N ASP A 39 11.26 -12.87 10.73
CA ASP A 39 11.97 -11.88 11.54
C ASP A 39 13.46 -12.26 11.65
N THR A 40 14.31 -11.64 10.84
CA THR A 40 15.77 -11.92 10.90
C THR A 40 16.44 -11.40 12.17
N THR A 41 15.73 -10.65 13.02
CA THR A 41 16.26 -10.02 14.24
C THR A 41 16.19 -10.94 15.45
N PHE A 42 15.20 -11.86 15.53
CA PHE A 42 14.89 -12.63 16.74
C PHE A 42 14.84 -14.15 16.55
N GLY A 43 15.37 -14.66 15.44
CA GLY A 43 15.39 -16.09 15.10
C GLY A 43 14.57 -16.33 13.84
N ASP A 44 14.87 -17.37 13.06
CA ASP A 44 14.21 -17.70 11.79
C ASP A 44 12.73 -18.14 11.97
N GLU A 45 11.95 -17.37 12.73
CA GLU A 45 10.54 -17.55 13.05
C GLU A 45 9.67 -16.69 12.13
N LEU A 46 8.51 -17.25 11.77
CA LEU A 46 7.48 -16.53 11.02
C LEU A 46 7.04 -15.29 11.81
N LEU A 47 7.03 -14.14 11.15
CA LEU A 47 6.55 -12.89 11.73
C LEU A 47 5.13 -13.09 12.28
N PRO A 48 4.84 -12.71 13.54
CA PRO A 48 3.56 -13.00 14.20
C PRO A 48 2.34 -12.54 13.41
N ILE A 49 2.43 -11.41 12.72
CA ILE A 49 1.35 -10.85 11.90
C ILE A 49 0.91 -11.79 10.76
N TYR A 50 1.84 -12.51 10.12
CA TYR A 50 1.49 -13.48 9.08
C TYR A 50 0.79 -14.70 9.68
N HIS A 51 1.29 -15.18 10.82
CA HIS A 51 0.65 -16.27 11.53
C HIS A 51 -0.78 -15.91 11.94
N GLU A 52 -0.96 -14.78 12.64
CA GLU A 52 -2.26 -14.30 13.11
C GLU A 52 -3.27 -14.13 11.98
N GLN A 53 -2.88 -13.45 10.89
CA GLN A 53 -3.79 -13.20 9.78
C GLN A 53 -4.11 -14.45 8.98
N LEU A 54 -3.15 -15.35 8.78
CA LEU A 54 -3.41 -16.61 8.09
C LEU A 54 -4.30 -17.52 8.93
N SER A 55 -4.08 -17.61 10.25
CA SER A 55 -4.98 -18.31 11.16
C SER A 55 -6.39 -17.71 11.14
N ALA A 56 -6.52 -16.39 11.12
CA ALA A 56 -7.82 -15.71 11.02
C ALA A 56 -8.53 -16.00 9.68
N LEU A 57 -7.78 -15.98 8.56
CA LEU A 57 -8.30 -16.30 7.23
C LEU A 57 -8.83 -17.74 7.18
N ILE A 58 -8.03 -18.70 7.67
CA ILE A 58 -8.38 -20.12 7.73
C ILE A 58 -9.62 -20.34 8.60
N HIS A 59 -9.64 -19.73 9.80
CA HIS A 59 -10.80 -19.78 10.69
C HIS A 59 -12.07 -19.21 10.04
N ALA A 60 -11.95 -18.11 9.30
CA ALA A 60 -13.08 -17.51 8.58
C ALA A 60 -13.71 -18.44 7.53
N GLN A 61 -12.95 -19.40 7.02
CA GLN A 61 -13.45 -20.45 6.11
C GLN A 61 -14.03 -21.68 6.85
N GLY A 62 -14.21 -21.58 8.18
CA GLY A 62 -14.71 -22.69 9.00
C GLY A 62 -13.71 -23.83 9.15
N ILE A 63 -12.42 -23.54 9.05
CA ILE A 63 -11.32 -24.48 9.24
C ILE A 63 -10.68 -24.21 10.60
N ASP A 64 -10.42 -25.27 11.36
CA ASP A 64 -9.59 -25.16 12.56
C ASP A 64 -8.13 -24.85 12.17
N PRO A 65 -7.56 -23.69 12.56
CA PRO A 65 -6.20 -23.32 12.16
C PRO A 65 -5.15 -24.35 12.57
N GLU A 66 -5.36 -25.13 13.64
CA GLU A 66 -4.41 -26.17 14.07
C GLU A 66 -4.31 -27.34 13.08
N LYS A 67 -5.25 -27.46 12.14
CA LYS A 67 -5.20 -28.46 11.06
C LYS A 67 -4.32 -28.07 9.88
N VAL A 68 -3.79 -26.84 9.88
CA VAL A 68 -2.92 -26.35 8.81
C VAL A 68 -1.59 -25.95 9.42
N THR A 69 -0.52 -26.61 8.99
CA THR A 69 0.84 -26.26 9.40
C THR A 69 1.45 -25.30 8.39
N PHE A 70 2.22 -24.33 8.88
CA PHE A 70 2.89 -23.33 8.05
C PHE A 70 4.39 -23.55 8.12
N ARG A 71 5.04 -23.61 6.96
CA ARG A 71 6.48 -23.77 6.88
C ARG A 71 7.06 -22.77 5.89
N VAL A 72 8.03 -21.98 6.35
CA VAL A 72 8.76 -21.08 5.48
C VAL A 72 9.66 -21.88 4.54
N ALA A 73 9.69 -21.47 3.28
CA ALA A 73 10.48 -22.07 2.22
C ALA A 73 11.14 -20.98 1.35
N GLY A 74 11.95 -21.42 0.39
CA GLY A 74 12.69 -20.55 -0.51
C GLY A 74 13.94 -19.93 0.13
N SER A 75 14.93 -19.59 -0.71
CA SER A 75 16.20 -19.01 -0.24
C SER A 75 16.09 -17.57 0.24
N LEU A 76 14.99 -16.88 -0.11
CA LEU A 76 14.67 -15.52 0.30
C LEU A 76 13.60 -15.46 1.40
N SER A 77 13.17 -16.60 1.92
CA SER A 77 12.15 -16.70 2.97
C SER A 77 10.83 -15.97 2.61
N GLN A 78 10.51 -15.96 1.32
CA GLN A 78 9.33 -15.31 0.73
C GLN A 78 8.18 -16.30 0.46
N GLU A 79 8.40 -17.59 0.71
CA GLU A 79 7.43 -18.63 0.44
C GLU A 79 6.93 -19.24 1.75
N LEU A 80 5.62 -19.43 1.87
CA LEU A 80 4.99 -20.15 2.96
C LEU A 80 4.25 -21.36 2.39
N VAL A 81 4.70 -22.55 2.75
CA VAL A 81 4.05 -23.81 2.38
C VAL A 81 2.99 -24.14 3.42
N LEU A 82 1.78 -24.42 2.95
CA LEU A 82 0.66 -24.89 3.75
C LEU A 82 0.56 -26.41 3.62
N SER A 83 0.53 -27.08 4.77
CA SER A 83 0.42 -28.53 4.83
C SER A 83 -0.71 -28.95 5.77
N GLU A 84 -1.25 -30.14 5.55
CA GLU A 84 -2.32 -30.73 6.37
C GLU A 84 -1.93 -32.15 6.82
N PRO A 85 -2.49 -32.66 7.92
CA PRO A 85 -2.28 -34.05 8.29
C PRO A 85 -2.79 -35.03 7.22
N LEU A 86 -2.02 -36.08 6.91
CA LEU A 86 -2.44 -37.16 5.98
C LEU A 86 -3.79 -37.81 6.34
N PHE A 87 -4.15 -37.83 7.62
CA PHE A 87 -5.42 -38.37 8.10
C PHE A 87 -6.19 -37.30 8.85
N GLY A 88 -7.44 -37.04 8.45
CA GLY A 88 -8.27 -36.01 9.08
C GLY A 88 -7.92 -34.57 8.69
N GLY A 89 -7.24 -34.40 7.55
CA GLY A 89 -6.99 -33.12 6.91
C GLY A 89 -8.26 -32.40 6.43
N LEU A 90 -8.10 -31.41 5.57
CA LEU A 90 -9.16 -30.54 5.10
C LEU A 90 -10.11 -31.28 4.17
N GLU A 91 -11.41 -31.03 4.34
CA GLU A 91 -12.42 -31.50 3.40
C GLU A 91 -12.27 -30.77 2.05
N PRO A 92 -12.66 -31.39 0.93
CA PRO A 92 -12.55 -30.75 -0.39
C PRO A 92 -13.22 -29.37 -0.45
N ALA A 93 -14.39 -29.20 0.19
CA ALA A 93 -15.08 -27.92 0.26
C ALA A 93 -14.29 -26.86 1.03
N GLN A 94 -13.60 -27.24 2.11
CA GLN A 94 -12.74 -26.36 2.89
C GLN A 94 -11.52 -25.91 2.07
N LYS A 95 -10.90 -26.84 1.33
CA LYS A 95 -9.80 -26.50 0.42
C LYS A 95 -10.22 -25.52 -0.67
N THR A 96 -11.37 -25.75 -1.30
CA THR A 96 -11.91 -24.83 -2.31
C THR A 96 -12.22 -23.46 -1.73
N ALA A 97 -12.80 -23.39 -0.51
CA ALA A 97 -13.07 -22.11 0.15
C ALA A 97 -11.78 -21.35 0.49
N LEU A 98 -10.78 -22.04 1.04
CA LEU A 98 -9.48 -21.45 1.34
C LEU A 98 -8.74 -21.00 0.06
N GLN A 99 -8.83 -21.80 -1.01
CA GLN A 99 -8.31 -21.44 -2.32
C GLN A 99 -8.92 -20.14 -2.84
N ALA A 100 -10.25 -20.07 -2.89
CA ALA A 100 -10.95 -18.86 -3.34
C ALA A 100 -10.61 -17.65 -2.47
N ALA A 101 -10.47 -17.82 -1.16
CA ALA A 101 -10.13 -16.73 -0.25
C ALA A 101 -8.70 -16.20 -0.46
N LEU A 102 -7.73 -17.09 -0.72
CA LEU A 102 -6.34 -16.71 -0.99
C LEU A 102 -6.18 -16.10 -2.39
N GLU A 103 -6.88 -16.64 -3.40
CA GLU A 103 -6.92 -16.08 -4.76
C GLU A 103 -7.55 -14.68 -4.77
N ALA A 104 -8.63 -14.46 -4.01
CA ALA A 104 -9.26 -13.14 -3.88
C ALA A 104 -8.30 -12.07 -3.35
N ILE A 105 -7.40 -12.41 -2.41
CA ILE A 105 -6.38 -11.45 -1.92
C ILE A 105 -5.44 -11.04 -3.06
N VAL A 106 -5.02 -11.98 -3.90
CA VAL A 106 -4.14 -11.71 -5.05
C VAL A 106 -4.86 -10.88 -6.10
N GLU A 107 -6.14 -11.18 -6.35
CA GLU A 107 -6.97 -10.42 -7.30
C GLU A 107 -7.20 -8.98 -6.82
N ASP A 108 -7.65 -8.79 -5.58
CA ASP A 108 -7.89 -7.47 -4.99
C ASP A 108 -6.64 -6.59 -5.02
N ARG A 109 -5.47 -7.16 -4.74
CA ARG A 109 -4.18 -6.45 -4.81
C ARG A 109 -3.86 -5.95 -6.22
N ASN A 110 -4.27 -6.69 -7.26
CA ASN A 110 -3.98 -6.34 -8.65
C ASN A 110 -5.12 -5.56 -9.31
N ALA A 111 -6.22 -5.31 -8.59
CA ALA A 111 -7.32 -4.52 -9.09
C ALA A 111 -6.86 -3.07 -9.31
N SER A 112 -7.19 -2.52 -10.48
CA SER A 112 -7.03 -1.08 -10.69
C SER A 112 -7.98 -0.33 -9.75
N LEU A 113 -7.53 0.79 -9.24
CA LEU A 113 -8.36 1.69 -8.47
C LEU A 113 -8.98 2.72 -9.41
N ASP A 114 -10.21 3.14 -9.12
CA ASP A 114 -10.93 4.09 -9.97
C ASP A 114 -11.22 5.37 -9.19
N MET A 115 -11.13 6.50 -9.90
CA MET A 115 -11.54 7.80 -9.40
C MET A 115 -12.40 8.53 -10.41
N HIS A 116 -13.33 9.32 -9.87
CA HIS A 116 -14.20 10.21 -10.60
C HIS A 116 -13.96 11.65 -10.13
N LEU A 117 -13.79 12.56 -11.08
CA LEU A 117 -13.56 13.97 -10.82
C LEU A 117 -14.67 14.80 -11.45
N ALA A 118 -15.33 15.63 -10.66
CA ALA A 118 -16.33 16.58 -11.13
C ALA A 118 -15.83 18.02 -10.92
N ILE A 119 -15.68 18.77 -12.00
CA ILE A 119 -15.27 20.18 -11.93
C ILE A 119 -16.47 21.12 -11.84
N HIS A 120 -16.30 22.20 -11.09
CA HIS A 120 -17.33 23.21 -10.85
C HIS A 120 -16.92 24.63 -11.30
N PRO A 121 -16.74 24.87 -12.62
CA PRO A 121 -16.49 26.21 -13.18
C PRO A 121 -17.46 27.30 -12.71
N ASP A 122 -18.71 26.94 -12.41
CA ASP A 122 -19.73 27.88 -11.95
C ASP A 122 -19.51 28.39 -10.53
N ALA A 123 -18.66 27.72 -9.76
CA ALA A 123 -18.23 28.10 -8.43
C ALA A 123 -16.88 28.84 -8.41
N MET A 124 -16.28 29.11 -9.58
CA MET A 124 -15.07 29.95 -9.67
C MET A 124 -15.36 31.40 -9.27
N ASP A 125 -14.31 32.14 -8.91
CA ASP A 125 -14.43 33.56 -8.57
C ASP A 125 -15.06 34.36 -9.74
N PRO A 126 -16.16 35.09 -9.51
CA PRO A 126 -16.84 35.84 -10.57
C PRO A 126 -15.98 36.95 -11.17
N THR A 127 -14.92 37.39 -10.50
CA THR A 127 -13.96 38.37 -11.02
C THR A 127 -13.06 37.79 -12.12
N GLU A 128 -12.94 36.46 -12.19
CA GLU A 128 -12.15 35.73 -13.18
C GLU A 128 -12.99 35.32 -14.41
N ALA A 129 -13.80 36.24 -14.94
CA ALA A 129 -14.78 35.95 -15.98
C ALA A 129 -14.20 35.26 -17.24
N LYS A 130 -12.95 35.57 -17.61
CA LYS A 130 -12.27 34.91 -18.74
C LYS A 130 -11.90 33.47 -18.42
N ALA A 131 -11.27 33.23 -17.27
CA ALA A 131 -10.89 31.89 -16.83
C ALA A 131 -12.13 31.00 -16.64
N ARG A 132 -13.20 31.56 -16.05
CA ARG A 132 -14.49 30.89 -15.94
C ARG A 132 -15.04 30.51 -17.32
N ALA A 133 -15.03 31.43 -18.30
CA ALA A 133 -15.50 31.12 -19.65
C ALA A 133 -14.70 29.98 -20.31
N GLU A 134 -13.39 29.94 -20.11
CA GLU A 134 -12.53 28.86 -20.60
C GLU A 134 -12.82 27.53 -19.89
N ALA A 135 -13.00 27.56 -18.57
CA ALA A 135 -13.35 26.39 -17.76
C ALA A 135 -14.73 25.81 -18.10
N LEU A 136 -15.68 26.65 -18.54
CA LEU A 136 -17.02 26.22 -18.97
C LEU A 136 -16.99 25.35 -20.25
N GLU A 137 -15.94 25.47 -21.08
CA GLU A 137 -15.75 24.68 -22.31
C GLU A 137 -15.12 23.30 -22.05
N LEU A 138 -14.62 23.06 -20.83
CA LEU A 138 -14.06 21.77 -20.43
C LEU A 138 -15.17 20.75 -20.13
N PRO A 139 -14.92 19.44 -20.36
CA PRO A 139 -15.73 18.38 -19.79
C PRO A 139 -15.94 18.58 -18.28
N ARG A 140 -17.17 18.33 -17.80
CA ARG A 140 -17.50 18.50 -16.37
C ARG A 140 -17.05 17.35 -15.51
N GLU A 141 -16.86 16.20 -16.12
CA GLU A 141 -16.58 14.94 -15.43
C GLU A 141 -15.41 14.25 -16.12
N TYR A 142 -14.56 13.63 -15.31
CA TYR A 142 -13.42 12.83 -15.75
C TYR A 142 -13.36 11.55 -14.92
N ASP A 143 -13.26 10.43 -15.60
CA ASP A 143 -12.98 9.14 -14.98
C ASP A 143 -11.53 8.77 -15.26
N ALA A 144 -10.83 8.26 -14.25
CA ALA A 144 -9.47 7.79 -14.40
C ALA A 144 -9.22 6.57 -13.52
N HIS A 145 -8.34 5.71 -14.02
CA HIS A 145 -7.82 4.55 -13.33
C HIS A 145 -6.47 4.90 -12.74
N PHE A 146 -6.16 4.45 -11.53
CA PHE A 146 -4.88 4.74 -10.89
C PHE A 146 -4.29 3.54 -10.15
N SER A 147 -2.98 3.58 -10.00
CA SER A 147 -2.20 2.63 -9.21
C SER A 147 -1.34 3.37 -8.20
N LEU A 148 -1.18 2.77 -7.02
CA LEU A 148 -0.22 3.21 -6.03
C LEU A 148 1.19 2.75 -6.46
N ASP A 149 2.17 3.63 -6.38
CA ASP A 149 3.53 3.35 -6.83
C ASP A 149 4.49 3.21 -5.64
N HIS A 150 5.02 4.32 -5.14
CA HIS A 150 6.00 4.33 -4.07
C HIS A 150 5.68 5.39 -3.01
N VAL A 151 6.21 5.18 -1.81
CA VAL A 151 6.25 6.23 -0.80
C VAL A 151 7.27 7.30 -1.19
N SER A 152 6.89 8.57 -1.03
CA SER A 152 7.77 9.70 -1.23
C SER A 152 7.83 10.53 0.05
N LEU A 153 8.96 11.20 0.26
CA LEU A 153 9.18 12.09 1.39
C LEU A 153 9.23 13.52 0.88
N SER A 154 8.34 14.36 1.40
CA SER A 154 8.42 15.80 1.20
C SER A 154 8.88 16.47 2.49
N VAL A 155 9.50 17.64 2.38
CA VAL A 155 9.80 18.50 3.53
C VAL A 155 9.07 19.81 3.35
N ALA A 156 8.31 20.20 4.37
CA ALA A 156 7.61 21.48 4.36
C ALA A 156 8.56 22.58 4.85
N TYR A 157 8.84 23.58 4.01
CA TYR A 157 9.58 24.76 4.42
C TYR A 157 9.04 26.02 3.75
N GLY A 158 8.94 27.09 4.53
CA GLY A 158 8.37 28.36 4.12
C GLY A 158 9.42 29.36 3.62
N LEU A 159 8.92 30.45 3.05
CA LEU A 159 9.76 31.58 2.60
C LEU A 159 10.57 32.19 3.75
N THR A 160 10.01 32.21 4.97
CA THR A 160 10.67 32.68 6.19
C THR A 160 11.89 31.85 6.54
N ASP A 161 11.82 30.54 6.30
CA ASP A 161 12.92 29.64 6.62
C ASP A 161 14.07 29.82 5.61
N LEU A 162 13.73 30.04 4.33
CA LEU A 162 14.70 30.41 3.29
C LEU A 162 15.41 31.74 3.61
N VAL A 163 14.68 32.74 4.08
CA VAL A 163 15.27 34.02 4.52
C VAL A 163 16.17 33.80 5.74
N GLY A 164 15.73 32.98 6.69
CA GLY A 164 16.51 32.60 7.86
C GLY A 164 17.84 31.92 7.49
N MET A 165 17.83 31.03 6.50
CA MET A 165 19.02 30.37 5.95
C MET A 165 20.00 31.38 5.36
N ALA A 166 19.50 32.27 4.51
CA ALA A 166 20.31 33.31 3.88
C ALA A 166 20.98 34.23 4.92
N LEU A 167 20.26 34.60 5.97
CA LEU A 167 20.78 35.43 7.06
C LEU A 167 21.80 34.71 7.95
N LYS A 168 21.63 33.39 8.18
CA LYS A 168 22.55 32.57 8.97
C LYS A 168 23.79 32.11 8.19
N GLY A 169 23.80 32.29 6.86
CA GLY A 169 24.86 31.77 6.00
C GLY A 169 24.94 30.23 5.99
N SER A 170 23.86 29.55 6.38
CA SER A 170 23.77 28.09 6.43
C SER A 170 22.78 27.59 5.38
N GLN A 171 23.15 26.52 4.67
CA GLN A 171 22.23 25.82 3.77
C GLN A 171 21.45 24.69 4.47
N SER A 172 21.78 24.39 5.73
CA SER A 172 21.09 23.41 6.55
C SER A 172 19.87 24.02 7.25
N MET A 173 18.77 23.28 7.23
CA MET A 173 17.49 23.61 7.83
C MET A 173 16.91 22.40 8.55
N GLN A 174 16.24 22.64 9.67
CA GLN A 174 15.37 21.65 10.29
C GLN A 174 13.93 21.89 9.85
N SER A 175 13.30 20.86 9.34
CA SER A 175 11.88 20.85 8.98
C SER A 175 11.24 19.52 9.31
N GLU A 176 9.93 19.43 9.15
CA GLU A 176 9.21 18.17 9.29
C GLU A 176 9.17 17.43 7.96
N ALA A 177 9.58 16.16 7.97
CA ALA A 177 9.39 15.26 6.84
C ALA A 177 7.95 14.74 6.87
N VAL A 178 7.29 14.82 5.72
CA VAL A 178 5.93 14.36 5.51
C VAL A 178 5.95 13.16 4.57
N CYS A 179 5.25 12.11 4.97
CA CYS A 179 5.04 10.90 4.21
C CYS A 179 3.92 11.12 3.19
N ASN A 180 4.24 10.82 1.94
CA ASN A 180 3.26 10.78 0.87
C ASN A 180 3.33 9.42 0.15
N VAL A 181 2.23 9.06 -0.51
CA VAL A 181 2.20 7.95 -1.47
C VAL A 181 1.91 8.52 -2.84
N THR A 182 2.81 8.28 -3.79
CA THR A 182 2.61 8.65 -5.19
C THR A 182 1.63 7.68 -5.83
N ALA A 183 0.67 8.22 -6.56
CA ALA A 183 -0.26 7.47 -7.39
C ALA A 183 -0.20 7.98 -8.83
N HIS A 184 -0.10 7.06 -9.78
CA HIS A 184 -0.14 7.36 -11.21
C HIS A 184 -1.49 6.99 -11.77
N PHE A 185 -1.99 7.80 -12.69
CA PHE A 185 -3.32 7.59 -13.26
C PHE A 185 -3.35 7.78 -14.77
N ASP A 186 -4.29 7.05 -15.39
CA ASP A 186 -4.56 7.04 -16.82
C ASP A 186 -6.09 7.10 -17.06
N PRO A 187 -6.58 7.89 -18.04
CA PRO A 187 -5.81 8.80 -18.89
C PRO A 187 -5.27 10.02 -18.10
N PRO A 188 -4.20 10.68 -18.60
CA PRO A 188 -3.79 11.99 -18.07
C PRO A 188 -4.94 13.00 -18.13
N LEU A 189 -5.09 13.77 -17.07
CA LEU A 189 -6.07 14.84 -16.97
C LEU A 189 -5.53 16.13 -17.60
N PRO A 190 -6.39 16.98 -18.21
CA PRO A 190 -5.98 18.21 -18.90
C PRO A 190 -5.68 19.37 -17.94
N PHE A 191 -5.14 19.08 -16.75
CA PHE A 191 -4.79 20.04 -15.71
C PHE A 191 -3.29 20.02 -15.45
N ILE A 192 -2.74 21.05 -14.81
CA ILE A 192 -1.30 21.11 -14.51
C ILE A 192 -0.98 20.77 -13.05
N GLY A 193 -2.01 20.68 -12.21
CA GLY A 193 -1.89 20.35 -10.80
C GLY A 193 -3.22 20.36 -10.06
N LEU A 194 -3.12 20.03 -8.79
CA LEU A 194 -4.17 19.96 -7.79
C LEU A 194 -3.61 20.53 -6.49
N LYS A 195 -4.41 21.35 -5.80
CA LYS A 195 -4.07 21.85 -4.46
C LYS A 195 -5.30 21.87 -3.56
N ALA A 196 -5.06 22.00 -2.26
CA ALA A 196 -6.09 22.37 -1.30
C ALA A 196 -6.53 23.83 -1.51
N PRO A 197 -7.80 24.19 -1.22
CA PRO A 197 -8.28 25.57 -1.29
C PRO A 197 -7.52 26.46 -0.30
N GLU A 198 -7.19 27.70 -0.71
CA GLU A 198 -6.60 28.70 0.19
C GLU A 198 -7.65 29.37 1.09
N GLN A 199 -8.91 29.40 0.63
CA GLN A 199 -10.00 30.04 1.37
C GLN A 199 -10.54 29.12 2.47
N GLU A 200 -10.44 29.59 3.71
CA GLU A 200 -11.05 28.95 4.86
C GLU A 200 -12.58 28.88 4.70
N GLY A 201 -13.16 27.70 4.89
CA GLY A 201 -14.60 27.47 4.73
C GLY A 201 -15.08 27.24 3.28
N SER A 202 -14.16 27.05 2.32
CA SER A 202 -14.51 26.56 0.98
C SER A 202 -15.35 25.28 1.06
N PRO A 203 -16.47 25.17 0.31
CA PRO A 203 -17.25 23.93 0.25
C PRO A 203 -16.52 22.82 -0.52
N TYR A 204 -15.49 23.17 -1.28
CA TYR A 204 -14.65 22.25 -2.04
C TYR A 204 -13.33 22.01 -1.32
N ARG A 205 -12.90 20.75 -1.29
CA ARG A 205 -11.66 20.33 -0.62
C ARG A 205 -10.44 20.37 -1.54
N HIS A 206 -10.66 20.52 -2.84
CA HIS A 206 -9.60 20.54 -3.83
C HIS A 206 -9.89 21.57 -4.93
N MET A 207 -8.82 22.10 -5.51
CA MET A 207 -8.82 23.01 -6.66
C MET A 207 -7.92 22.44 -7.75
N MET A 208 -8.47 22.23 -8.95
CA MET A 208 -7.69 21.94 -10.15
C MET A 208 -7.02 23.19 -10.65
N LEU A 209 -5.77 23.07 -11.06
CA LEU A 209 -4.99 24.16 -11.64
C LEU A 209 -5.04 24.03 -13.16
N LEU A 210 -5.61 25.02 -13.82
CA LEU A 210 -5.57 25.15 -15.28
C LEU A 210 -4.38 26.01 -15.71
N ASN A 211 -3.94 25.75 -16.94
CA ASN A 211 -2.87 26.36 -17.71
C ASN A 211 -2.38 27.74 -17.24
N LEU A 212 -1.06 27.94 -17.32
CA LEU A 212 -0.44 29.18 -16.89
C LEU A 212 -0.69 30.32 -17.88
N SER A 213 -1.58 31.25 -17.55
CA SER A 213 -1.80 32.48 -18.34
C SER A 213 -0.55 33.38 -18.36
N THR A 214 0.28 33.30 -17.32
CA THR A 214 1.62 33.92 -17.22
C THR A 214 2.57 32.99 -16.44
N PRO A 215 3.91 33.17 -16.47
CA PRO A 215 4.88 32.26 -15.85
C PRO A 215 4.71 31.97 -14.35
N TYR A 216 3.78 32.64 -13.66
CA TYR A 216 3.49 32.49 -12.23
C TYR A 216 1.99 32.56 -11.88
N SER A 217 1.08 32.45 -12.86
CA SER A 217 -0.37 32.48 -12.61
C SER A 217 -1.03 31.24 -13.16
N TYR A 218 -1.90 30.62 -12.38
CA TYR A 218 -2.76 29.51 -12.76
C TYR A 218 -4.20 29.91 -12.45
N ASP A 219 -5.14 29.36 -13.19
CA ASP A 219 -6.56 29.52 -12.88
C ASP A 219 -7.02 28.34 -12.02
N GLU A 220 -7.86 28.61 -11.01
CA GLU A 220 -8.30 27.62 -10.03
C GLU A 220 -9.75 27.21 -10.29
N ILE A 221 -9.97 25.93 -10.57
CA ILE A 221 -11.30 25.38 -10.79
C ILE A 221 -11.64 24.45 -9.63
N PRO A 222 -12.71 24.73 -8.86
CA PRO A 222 -13.13 23.83 -7.79
C PRO A 222 -13.46 22.43 -8.32
N VAL A 223 -13.03 21.40 -7.60
CA VAL A 223 -13.21 20.00 -8.01
C VAL A 223 -13.65 19.13 -6.84
N GLU A 224 -14.60 18.23 -7.10
CA GLU A 224 -14.90 17.08 -6.26
C GLU A 224 -14.15 15.86 -6.80
N ILE A 225 -13.45 15.14 -5.93
CA ILE A 225 -12.78 13.87 -6.26
C ILE A 225 -13.46 12.79 -5.43
N ARG A 226 -13.87 11.71 -6.09
CA ARG A 226 -14.47 10.53 -5.45
C ARG A 226 -13.71 9.28 -5.88
N PHE A 227 -13.41 8.44 -4.91
CA PHE A 227 -12.76 7.16 -5.13
C PHE A 227 -13.80 6.05 -5.12
N ALA A 228 -13.70 5.12 -6.07
CA ALA A 228 -14.63 3.98 -6.14
C ALA A 228 -14.40 3.00 -4.98
N ASP A 229 -13.17 2.91 -4.49
CA ASP A 229 -12.84 2.11 -3.30
C ASP A 229 -13.41 2.78 -2.03
N PRO A 230 -14.33 2.12 -1.30
CA PRO A 230 -14.98 2.74 -0.14
C PRO A 230 -14.04 3.05 1.02
N ALA A 231 -12.97 2.26 1.20
CA ALA A 231 -12.02 2.48 2.28
C ALA A 231 -11.15 3.71 1.99
N MET A 232 -10.70 3.87 0.75
CA MET A 232 -10.00 5.06 0.30
C MET A 232 -10.88 6.31 0.36
N GLU A 233 -12.12 6.22 -0.13
CA GLU A 233 -13.06 7.33 -0.06
C GLU A 233 -13.31 7.76 1.40
N ALA A 234 -13.40 6.80 2.32
CA ALA A 234 -13.51 7.09 3.75
C ALA A 234 -12.28 7.82 4.30
N LEU A 235 -11.06 7.39 3.94
CA LEU A 235 -9.82 8.05 4.38
C LEU A 235 -9.73 9.49 3.89
N VAL A 236 -10.11 9.73 2.63
CA VAL A 236 -10.08 11.07 2.05
C VAL A 236 -11.18 11.92 2.67
N SER A 237 -12.44 11.47 2.67
CA SER A 237 -13.59 12.23 3.17
C SER A 237 -13.52 12.58 4.67
N GLN A 238 -12.87 11.74 5.48
CA GLN A 238 -12.62 11.99 6.90
C GLN A 238 -11.37 12.82 7.17
N GLU A 239 -10.67 13.26 6.12
CA GLU A 239 -9.44 14.05 6.19
C GLU A 239 -8.27 13.34 6.88
N THR A 240 -8.33 12.00 6.94
CA THR A 240 -7.21 11.18 7.41
C THR A 240 -6.02 11.27 6.45
N ILE A 241 -6.30 11.42 5.15
CA ILE A 241 -5.30 11.72 4.11
C ILE A 241 -5.78 12.87 3.24
N LEU A 242 -4.84 13.62 2.65
CA LEU A 242 -5.12 14.69 1.68
C LEU A 242 -4.63 14.29 0.29
N VAL A 243 -5.37 14.67 -0.75
CA VAL A 243 -4.95 14.45 -2.14
C VAL A 243 -4.39 15.76 -2.68
N THR A 244 -3.14 15.72 -3.11
CA THR A 244 -2.48 16.86 -3.75
C THR A 244 -1.78 16.40 -5.01
N SER A 245 -1.24 17.34 -5.78
CA SER A 245 -0.20 16.99 -6.73
C SER A 245 1.07 17.72 -6.32
N ALA A 246 2.20 17.04 -6.36
CA ALA A 246 3.47 17.72 -6.43
C ALA A 246 3.51 18.56 -7.71
N VAL A 247 3.22 19.85 -7.55
CA VAL A 247 3.65 20.92 -8.47
C VAL A 247 5.18 20.78 -8.74
N THR A 248 5.90 20.13 -7.83
CA THR A 248 7.33 19.90 -7.77
C THR A 248 7.86 18.66 -8.50
N ASP A 249 7.14 18.03 -9.45
CA ASP A 249 7.89 17.25 -10.45
C ASP A 249 8.87 18.20 -11.18
N ARG A 250 10.13 18.15 -10.77
CA ARG A 250 11.25 18.98 -11.26
C ARG A 250 11.71 18.53 -12.65
N SER A 251 11.25 17.39 -13.15
CA SER A 251 11.64 16.87 -14.47
C SER A 251 11.10 17.78 -15.59
N THR A 252 9.94 18.39 -15.36
CA THR A 252 9.29 19.29 -16.31
C THR A 252 9.07 20.66 -15.66
N PRO A 253 9.70 21.74 -16.15
CA PRO A 253 9.39 23.09 -15.70
C PRO A 253 7.88 23.32 -15.76
N LEU A 254 7.29 23.93 -14.72
CA LEU A 254 5.85 24.17 -14.63
C LEU A 254 5.23 24.77 -15.90
N ARG A 255 5.99 25.63 -16.58
CA ARG A 255 5.63 26.27 -17.85
C ARG A 255 5.36 25.29 -19.01
N ASN A 256 5.87 24.07 -18.93
CA ASN A 256 5.75 23.03 -19.94
C ASN A 256 4.80 21.89 -19.53
N LYS A 257 4.31 21.89 -18.28
CA LYS A 257 3.27 20.94 -17.86
C LYS A 257 1.96 21.31 -18.53
N ARG A 258 1.32 20.34 -19.17
CA ARG A 258 0.02 20.50 -19.85
C ARG A 258 -1.03 19.52 -19.37
N GLU A 259 -0.58 18.44 -18.76
CA GLU A 259 -1.41 17.34 -18.29
C GLU A 259 -0.88 16.90 -16.93
N LEU A 260 -1.79 16.33 -16.15
CA LEU A 260 -1.53 15.77 -14.84
C LEU A 260 -1.80 14.28 -14.95
N ASN A 261 -0.86 13.45 -14.53
CA ASN A 261 -0.99 11.99 -14.56
C ASN A 261 -0.54 11.36 -13.23
N GLN A 262 -0.40 12.18 -12.19
CA GLN A 262 -0.03 11.73 -10.87
C GLN A 262 -0.64 12.61 -9.77
N PHE A 263 -0.98 11.98 -8.66
CA PHE A 263 -1.31 12.63 -7.39
C PHE A 263 -0.42 12.08 -6.29
N GLU A 264 -0.39 12.79 -5.18
CA GLU A 264 0.23 12.38 -3.93
C GLU A 264 -0.86 12.33 -2.85
N PHE A 265 -0.97 11.20 -2.18
CA PHE A 265 -1.72 11.08 -0.94
C PHE A 265 -0.81 11.50 0.20
N VAL A 266 -1.08 12.65 0.80
CA VAL A 266 -0.37 13.14 1.98
C VAL A 266 -0.92 12.41 3.20
N ILE A 267 -0.09 11.58 3.81
CA ILE A 267 -0.48 10.74 4.95
C ILE A 267 -0.24 11.49 6.25
N GLY A 268 0.93 12.11 6.40
CA GLY A 268 1.27 12.84 7.61
C GLY A 268 2.76 12.83 7.94
N PRO A 269 3.14 13.45 9.06
CA PRO A 269 4.54 13.60 9.43
C PRO A 269 5.20 12.28 9.85
N VAL A 270 6.45 12.08 9.44
CA VAL A 270 7.30 10.95 9.85
C VAL A 270 8.46 11.35 10.77
N GLY A 271 8.61 12.66 11.02
CA GLY A 271 9.53 13.19 12.02
C GLY A 271 10.30 14.43 11.55
N GLY A 272 10.93 15.09 12.51
CA GLY A 272 11.83 16.22 12.25
C GLY A 272 13.14 15.76 11.62
N VAL A 273 13.62 16.52 10.64
CA VAL A 273 14.81 16.20 9.87
C VAL A 273 15.63 17.44 9.56
N GLU A 274 16.95 17.29 9.67
CA GLU A 274 17.91 18.25 9.14
C GLU A 274 18.19 17.95 7.66
N HIS A 275 18.09 18.97 6.82
CA HIS A 275 18.26 18.82 5.38
C HIS A 275 18.93 20.05 4.75
N GLU A 276 19.56 19.84 3.60
CA GLU A 276 20.12 20.90 2.75
C GLU A 276 19.42 20.89 1.40
N ASN A 277 18.72 21.96 1.03
CA ASN A 277 17.95 22.04 -0.23
C ASN A 277 16.97 20.86 -0.44
N ALA A 278 16.23 20.51 0.62
CA ALA A 278 15.34 19.34 0.69
C ALA A 278 16.02 17.96 0.55
N LYS A 279 17.36 17.89 0.71
CA LYS A 279 18.11 16.64 0.68
C LYS A 279 18.55 16.26 2.08
N VAL A 280 18.40 14.99 2.42
CA VAL A 280 18.76 14.41 3.71
C VAL A 280 19.84 13.36 3.50
N GLY A 281 20.58 13.02 4.56
CA GLY A 281 21.57 11.94 4.49
C GLY A 281 20.92 10.61 4.11
N VAL A 282 21.62 9.75 3.36
CA VAL A 282 21.07 8.48 2.83
C VAL A 282 20.49 7.59 3.93
N ASN A 283 21.18 7.44 5.06
CA ASN A 283 20.69 6.60 6.16
C ASN A 283 19.41 7.18 6.79
N THR A 284 19.35 8.51 6.96
CA THR A 284 18.15 9.20 7.44
C THR A 284 17.01 9.06 6.45
N HIS A 285 17.30 9.16 5.14
CA HIS A 285 16.31 8.93 4.10
C HIS A 285 15.71 7.53 4.19
N MET A 286 16.56 6.50 4.31
CA MET A 286 16.11 5.11 4.39
C MET A 286 15.25 4.84 5.63
N ASP A 287 15.64 5.39 6.79
CA ASP A 287 14.85 5.28 8.03
C ASP A 287 13.49 5.97 7.91
N LEU A 288 13.45 7.19 7.37
CA LEU A 288 12.22 7.93 7.14
C LEU A 288 11.32 7.24 6.09
N ALA A 289 11.90 6.67 5.03
CA ALA A 289 11.17 5.94 4.01
C ALA A 289 10.53 4.67 4.60
N SER A 290 11.27 3.91 5.41
CA SER A 290 10.74 2.74 6.11
C SER A 290 9.59 3.12 7.06
N LYS A 291 9.72 4.22 7.81
CA LYS A 291 8.62 4.75 8.64
C LYS A 291 7.41 5.16 7.81
N CYS A 292 7.63 5.77 6.65
CA CYS A 292 6.57 6.16 5.74
C CYS A 292 5.84 4.94 5.16
N GLU A 293 6.55 3.88 4.76
CA GLU A 293 5.93 2.61 4.35
C GLU A 293 5.06 2.05 5.47
N HIS A 294 5.55 2.05 6.72
CA HIS A 294 4.78 1.56 7.86
C HIS A 294 3.50 2.38 8.09
N LEU A 295 3.58 3.73 8.03
CA LEU A 295 2.41 4.60 8.14
C LEU A 295 1.42 4.37 7.00
N ALA A 296 1.90 4.24 5.77
CA ALA A 296 1.06 3.95 4.61
C ALA A 296 0.37 2.59 4.74
N GLY A 297 1.11 1.55 5.13
CA GLY A 297 0.56 0.21 5.35
C GLY A 297 -0.49 0.17 6.46
N ALA A 298 -0.35 1.00 7.49
CA ALA A 298 -1.30 1.10 8.60
C ALA A 298 -2.66 1.72 8.23
N LEU A 299 -2.76 2.39 7.07
CA LEU A 299 -4.04 2.89 6.55
C LEU A 299 -5.00 1.75 6.11
N GLY A 300 -4.49 0.52 6.01
CA GLY A 300 -5.25 -0.63 5.52
C GLY A 300 -5.36 -0.63 4.00
N ARG A 301 -6.28 -1.44 3.48
CA ARG A 301 -6.47 -1.60 2.03
C ARG A 301 -7.00 -0.30 1.41
N PRO A 302 -6.52 0.12 0.22
CA PRO A 302 -5.57 -0.62 -0.63
C PRO A 302 -4.09 -0.35 -0.34
N PHE A 303 -3.74 0.59 0.55
CA PHE A 303 -2.33 0.92 0.84
C PHE A 303 -1.54 -0.26 1.42
N SER A 304 -2.17 -1.08 2.28
CA SER A 304 -1.54 -2.25 2.89
C SER A 304 -1.13 -3.32 1.87
N TYR A 305 -1.75 -3.37 0.68
CA TYR A 305 -1.33 -4.27 -0.40
C TYR A 305 0.06 -3.94 -0.96
N HIS A 306 0.47 -2.67 -0.88
CA HIS A 306 1.75 -2.19 -1.40
C HIS A 306 2.78 -1.95 -0.30
N PHE A 307 2.33 -1.46 0.86
CA PHE A 307 3.21 -0.94 1.92
C PHE A 307 3.06 -1.64 3.27
N GLY A 308 2.08 -2.53 3.43
CA GLY A 308 1.87 -3.29 4.66
C GLY A 308 2.84 -4.46 4.82
N ASP A 309 2.83 -5.08 6.00
CA ASP A 309 3.64 -6.25 6.34
C ASP A 309 2.73 -7.40 6.80
N SER A 310 1.99 -7.99 5.87
CA SER A 310 0.91 -8.93 6.20
C SER A 310 0.47 -9.82 5.03
N MET A 311 -0.67 -10.53 5.19
CA MET A 311 -1.30 -11.31 4.11
C MET A 311 -1.64 -10.48 2.88
N ASP A 312 -1.83 -9.17 3.04
CA ASP A 312 -2.06 -8.24 1.92
C ASP A 312 -0.89 -8.19 0.93
N ARG A 313 0.30 -8.66 1.31
CA ARG A 313 1.46 -8.77 0.42
C ARG A 313 1.50 -10.06 -0.41
N LEU A 314 0.46 -10.88 -0.31
CA LEU A 314 0.38 -12.14 -1.04
C LEU A 314 0.37 -11.83 -2.55
N LYS A 315 1.43 -12.27 -3.22
CA LYS A 315 1.66 -12.00 -4.65
C LYS A 315 1.14 -13.12 -5.54
N ALA A 316 1.27 -14.35 -5.08
CA ALA A 316 0.84 -15.52 -5.83
C ALA A 316 0.53 -16.69 -4.90
N VAL A 317 -0.31 -17.59 -5.40
CA VAL A 317 -0.69 -18.82 -4.72
C VAL A 317 -0.61 -19.96 -5.72
N ALA A 318 -0.05 -21.09 -5.30
CA ALA A 318 -0.02 -22.32 -6.08
C ALA A 318 -0.61 -23.46 -5.26
N PHE A 319 -1.62 -24.15 -5.81
CA PHE A 319 -2.26 -25.33 -5.20
C PHE A 319 -1.81 -26.62 -5.90
N TYR A 320 -1.82 -27.74 -5.17
CA TYR A 320 -1.40 -29.06 -5.63
C TYR A 320 -2.44 -30.15 -5.36
#